data_AF-A0A1W6ZYX9-F1
#
_entry.id   AF-A0A1W6ZYX9-F1
#
_cell.length_a   1.000
_cell.length_b   1.000
_cell.length_c   1.000
_cell.angle_alpha   90.00
_cell.angle_beta   90.00
_cell.angle_gamma   90.00
#
_symmetry.space_group_name_H-M   'P 1'
#
loop_
_entity.id
_entity.type
_entity.pdbx_description
1 polymer ?
#
loop_
_entity_poly.entity_id
_entity_poly.type
_entity_poly.pdbx_seq_one_letter_code
_entity_poly.pdbx_strand_id
1 'polypeptide(L)'
;MSSTDDLKDPDGKPLDPGAQAVVNRVRRMSMLSGFATLLGISVVIVMIGYRVFRSEGSAPVNVDVVSMLPKGAKVLSTAIAGDRVVVTLDVGGTTEIRTFDARSLQPAGRLRFASEP
;
A
#
# COMPACT_ATOMS: atom_id res chain seq x y z
N MET A 1 -34.21 7.35 10.79
CA MET A 1 -35.51 7.80 10.27
C MET A 1 -36.24 6.63 9.65
N SER A 2 -37.37 6.25 10.25
CA SER A 2 -38.25 5.18 9.79
C SER A 2 -39.19 5.73 8.72
N SER A 3 -38.85 5.58 7.45
CA SER A 3 -39.76 5.91 6.33
C SER A 3 -40.48 4.64 5.89
N THR A 4 -41.49 4.26 6.66
CA THR A 4 -42.67 3.49 6.21
C THR A 4 -43.68 4.47 5.62
N ASP A 5 -43.27 5.20 4.58
CA ASP A 5 -44.23 5.86 3.71
C ASP A 5 -44.54 4.88 2.59
N ASP A 6 -45.75 4.32 2.62
CA ASP A 6 -46.25 3.50 1.52
C ASP A 6 -46.16 4.32 0.24
N LEU A 7 -45.55 3.74 -0.79
CA LEU A 7 -45.48 4.40 -2.09
C LEU A 7 -46.92 4.69 -2.57
N LYS A 8 -47.12 5.90 -3.07
CA LYS A 8 -48.39 6.37 -3.63
C LYS A 8 -48.29 6.43 -5.15
N ASP A 9 -49.38 6.11 -5.82
CA ASP A 9 -49.57 6.32 -7.27
C ASP A 9 -49.51 7.83 -7.59
N PRO A 10 -49.27 8.28 -8.84
CA PRO A 10 -49.49 9.65 -9.34
C PRO A 10 -50.70 10.40 -8.78
N ASP A 11 -51.79 9.69 -8.47
CA ASP A 11 -53.02 10.26 -7.88
C ASP A 11 -53.01 10.32 -6.34
N GLY A 12 -51.89 10.02 -5.69
CA GLY A 12 -51.71 10.09 -4.24
C GLY A 12 -52.35 8.94 -3.44
N LYS A 13 -52.89 7.92 -4.12
CA LYS A 13 -53.48 6.73 -3.48
C LYS A 13 -52.39 5.72 -3.11
N PRO A 14 -52.50 5.04 -1.95
CA PRO A 14 -51.58 3.95 -1.61
C PRO A 14 -51.59 2.88 -2.71
N LEU A 15 -50.41 2.40 -3.09
CA LEU A 15 -50.29 1.31 -4.06
C LEU A 15 -51.09 0.07 -3.57
N ASP A 16 -51.61 -0.71 -4.51
CA ASP A 16 -52.27 -1.99 -4.19
C ASP A 16 -51.34 -2.90 -3.35
N PRO A 17 -51.85 -3.67 -2.37
CA PRO A 17 -51.02 -4.48 -1.48
C PRO A 17 -50.08 -5.45 -2.20
N GLY A 18 -50.46 -5.94 -3.39
CA GLY A 18 -49.58 -6.75 -4.23
C GLY A 18 -48.36 -5.97 -4.76
N ALA A 19 -48.57 -4.72 -5.18
CA ALA A 19 -47.51 -3.84 -5.67
C ALA A 19 -46.54 -3.40 -4.56
N GLN A 20 -47.05 -3.11 -3.36
CA GLN A 20 -46.21 -2.74 -2.21
C GLN A 20 -45.25 -3.86 -1.78
N ALA A 21 -45.73 -5.12 -1.80
CA ALA A 21 -44.90 -6.29 -1.46
C ALA A 21 -43.73 -6.46 -2.43
N VAL A 22 -43.95 -6.20 -3.72
CA VAL A 22 -42.91 -6.28 -4.75
C VAL A 22 -41.87 -5.17 -4.54
N VAL A 23 -42.29 -3.93 -4.31
CA VAL A 23 -41.37 -2.80 -4.06
C VAL A 23 -40.52 -3.05 -2.82
N ASN A 24 -41.13 -3.53 -1.72
CA ASN A 24 -40.41 -3.84 -0.49
C ASN A 24 -39.38 -4.97 -0.65
N ARG A 25 -39.66 -5.94 -1.53
CA ARG A 25 -38.72 -7.02 -1.88
C ARG A 25 -37.56 -6.51 -2.72
N VAL A 26 -37.84 -5.72 -3.76
CA VAL A 26 -36.83 -5.12 -4.62
C VAL A 26 -35.92 -4.18 -3.81
N ARG A 27 -36.49 -3.38 -2.90
CA ARG A 27 -35.73 -2.49 -2.02
C ARG A 27 -34.76 -3.26 -1.13
N ARG A 28 -35.19 -4.38 -0.54
CA ARG A 28 -34.31 -5.25 0.26
C ARG A 28 -33.17 -5.85 -0.58
N MET A 29 -33.48 -6.34 -1.78
CA MET A 29 -32.46 -6.87 -2.69
C MET A 29 -31.47 -5.79 -3.16
N SER A 30 -31.96 -4.59 -3.47
CA SER A 30 -31.15 -3.43 -3.85
C SER A 30 -30.23 -2.99 -2.72
N MET A 31 -30.74 -2.94 -1.48
CA MET A 31 -29.95 -2.57 -0.31
C MET A 31 -28.81 -3.57 -0.09
N LEU A 32 -29.09 -4.87 -0.19
CA LEU A 32 -28.07 -5.92 -0.05
C LEU A 32 -27.00 -5.84 -1.15
N SER A 33 -27.41 -5.60 -2.40
CA SER A 33 -26.48 -5.41 -3.51
C SER A 33 -25.62 -4.16 -3.33
N GLY A 34 -26.21 -3.05 -2.88
CA GLY A 34 -25.46 -1.82 -2.61
C GLY A 34 -24.41 -2.01 -1.52
N PHE A 35 -24.77 -2.74 -0.45
CA PHE A 35 -23.83 -3.12 0.60
C PHE A 35 -22.67 -3.97 0.08
N ALA A 36 -22.95 -4.96 -0.77
CA ALA A 36 -21.90 -5.79 -1.36
C ALA A 36 -20.92 -4.97 -2.22
N THR A 37 -21.42 -4.05 -3.05
CA THR A 37 -20.58 -3.18 -3.88
C THR A 37 -19.72 -2.24 -3.03
N LEU A 38 -20.30 -1.61 -2.01
CA LEU A 38 -19.56 -0.77 -1.06
C LEU A 38 -18.48 -1.54 -0.33
N LEU A 39 -18.77 -2.77 0.10
CA LEU A 39 -17.80 -3.65 0.74
C LEU A 39 -16.62 -3.94 -0.20
N GLY A 40 -16.89 -4.29 -1.46
CA GLY A 40 -15.84 -4.54 -2.45
C GLY A 40 -14.93 -3.34 -2.67
N ILE A 41 -15.51 -2.14 -2.84
CA ILE A 41 -14.73 -0.89 -2.99
C ILE A 41 -13.89 -0.61 -1.72
N SER A 42 -14.48 -0.83 -0.54
CA SER A 42 -13.79 -0.59 0.75
C SER A 42 -12.54 -1.47 0.89
N VAL A 43 -12.63 -2.74 0.51
CA VAL A 43 -11.48 -3.66 0.54
C VAL A 43 -10.34 -3.16 -0.35
N VAL A 44 -10.64 -2.70 -1.56
CA VAL A 44 -9.62 -2.19 -2.49
C VAL A 44 -8.95 -0.93 -1.93
N ILE A 45 -9.73 0.01 -1.40
CA ILE A 45 -9.19 1.23 -0.78
C ILE A 45 -8.27 0.89 0.40
N VAL A 46 -8.70 -0.03 1.28
CA VAL A 46 -7.87 -0.49 2.41
C VAL A 46 -6.58 -1.15 1.92
N MET A 47 -6.64 -1.98 0.89
CA MET A 47 -5.44 -2.63 0.35
C MET A 47 -4.47 -1.65 -0.28
N ILE A 48 -4.98 -0.67 -1.03
CA ILE A 48 -4.15 0.39 -1.61
C ILE A 48 -3.54 1.23 -0.49
N GLY A 49 -4.35 1.66 0.49
CA GLY A 49 -3.87 2.39 1.66
C GLY A 49 -2.77 1.60 2.39
N TYR A 50 -3.03 0.34 2.74
CA TYR A 50 -2.03 -0.52 3.38
C TYR A 50 -0.76 -0.65 2.53
N ARG A 51 -0.88 -0.91 1.23
CA ARG A 51 0.25 -1.01 0.32
C ARG A 51 1.03 0.31 0.29
N VAL A 52 0.35 1.44 0.18
CA VAL A 52 0.95 2.77 0.16
C VAL A 52 1.67 3.04 1.48
N PHE A 53 1.00 2.97 2.63
CA PHE A 53 1.64 3.19 3.94
C PHE A 53 2.79 2.21 4.24
N ARG A 54 2.69 0.96 3.80
CA ARG A 54 3.77 -0.04 3.96
C ARG A 54 4.91 0.19 2.97
N SER A 55 4.64 0.77 1.81
CA SER A 55 5.63 1.18 0.80
C SER A 55 6.26 2.55 1.12
N GLU A 56 5.56 3.39 1.86
CA GLU A 56 5.88 4.78 2.20
C GLU A 56 6.48 4.95 3.60
N GLY A 57 6.88 3.86 4.27
CA GLY A 57 7.87 3.92 5.36
C GLY A 57 9.24 4.52 4.94
N SER A 58 9.28 5.10 3.74
CA SER A 58 10.41 5.72 3.07
C SER A 58 9.84 6.63 1.97
N ALA A 59 9.08 7.67 2.35
CA ALA A 59 8.88 8.79 1.43
C ALA A 59 10.26 9.26 0.94
N PRO A 60 10.48 9.43 -0.38
CA PRO A 60 11.76 9.89 -0.89
C PRO A 60 11.88 11.35 -0.51
N VAL A 61 12.45 11.61 0.67
CA VAL A 61 13.03 12.91 0.93
C VAL A 61 14.13 13.03 -0.11
N ASN A 62 14.02 14.02 -0.99
CA ASN A 62 15.04 14.37 -1.97
C ASN A 62 16.25 14.98 -1.23
N VAL A 63 16.84 14.19 -0.35
CA VAL A 63 18.12 14.47 0.29
C VAL A 63 19.17 14.00 -0.69
N ASP A 64 20.09 14.90 -1.01
CA ASP A 64 21.38 14.54 -1.56
C ASP A 64 22.09 13.70 -0.46
N VAL A 65 21.85 12.38 -0.45
CA VAL A 65 22.32 11.48 0.60
C VAL A 65 23.81 11.25 0.40
N VAL A 66 24.63 12.11 1.02
CA VAL A 66 26.07 11.91 1.09
C VAL A 66 26.36 10.88 2.19
N SER A 67 26.43 9.60 1.81
CA SER A 67 26.95 8.56 2.71
C SER A 67 28.47 8.67 2.81
N MET A 68 28.97 9.04 3.99
CA MET A 68 30.42 9.06 4.23
C MET A 68 31.02 7.67 4.05
N LEU A 69 31.94 7.56 3.09
CA LEU A 69 32.78 6.37 2.94
C LEU A 69 33.86 6.37 4.04
N PRO A 70 34.22 5.20 4.57
CA PRO A 70 35.40 5.08 5.43
C PRO A 70 36.65 5.64 4.74
N LYS A 71 37.57 6.23 5.50
CA LYS A 71 38.81 6.77 4.93
C LYS A 71 39.57 5.70 4.16
N GLY A 72 39.96 6.02 2.93
CA GLY A 72 40.65 5.09 2.03
C GLY A 72 39.77 4.02 1.39
N ALA A 73 38.45 4.04 1.63
CA ALA A 73 37.55 3.09 0.99
C ALA A 73 37.36 3.40 -0.49
N LYS A 74 37.28 2.34 -1.30
CA LYS A 74 36.99 2.43 -2.73
C LYS A 74 35.72 1.64 -3.04
N VAL A 75 34.87 2.19 -3.89
CA VAL A 75 33.73 1.45 -4.43
C VAL A 75 34.25 0.48 -5.48
N LEU A 76 34.09 -0.81 -5.24
CA LEU A 76 34.48 -1.86 -6.18
C LEU A 76 33.35 -2.17 -7.16
N SER A 77 32.10 -2.21 -6.68
CA SER A 77 30.95 -2.59 -7.49
C SER A 77 29.65 -2.05 -6.91
N THR A 78 28.70 -1.77 -7.79
CA THR A 78 27.31 -1.43 -7.45
C THR A 78 26.37 -2.37 -8.20
N ALA A 79 25.33 -2.86 -7.51
CA ALA A 79 24.32 -3.72 -8.09
C ALA A 79 22.93 -3.40 -7.51
N ILE A 80 21.88 -3.71 -8.26
CA ILE A 80 20.48 -3.62 -7.79
C ILE A 80 19.96 -5.04 -7.56
N ALA A 81 19.39 -5.28 -6.39
CA ALA A 81 18.75 -6.54 -6.01
C ALA A 81 17.34 -6.26 -5.49
N GLY A 82 16.34 -6.32 -6.38
CA GLY A 82 14.95 -6.00 -6.05
C GLY A 82 14.78 -4.53 -5.68
N ASP A 83 14.38 -4.25 -4.43
CA ASP A 83 14.23 -2.90 -3.87
C ASP A 83 15.48 -2.42 -3.11
N ARG A 84 16.62 -3.10 -3.30
CA ARG A 84 17.88 -2.78 -2.63
C ARG A 84 18.98 -2.40 -3.61
N VAL A 85 19.75 -1.39 -3.23
CA VAL A 85 21.05 -1.05 -3.84
C VAL A 85 22.13 -1.71 -3.01
N VAL A 86 22.98 -2.53 -3.63
CA VAL A 86 24.12 -3.20 -3.00
C VAL A 86 25.40 -2.53 -3.48
N VAL A 87 26.21 -2.05 -2.55
CA VAL A 87 27.49 -1.40 -2.81
C VAL A 87 28.59 -2.24 -2.17
N THR A 88 29.49 -2.74 -2.99
CA THR A 88 30.68 -3.47 -2.55
C THR A 88 31.84 -2.49 -2.44
N LEU A 89 32.45 -2.44 -1.27
CA LEU A 89 33.54 -1.56 -0.90
C LEU A 89 34.79 -2.38 -0.58
N ASP A 90 35.93 -1.87 -1.00
CA ASP A 90 37.22 -2.22 -0.40
C ASP A 90 37.51 -1.20 0.70
N VAL A 91 37.69 -1.66 1.93
CA VAL A 91 38.06 -0.85 3.09
C VAL A 91 39.39 -1.37 3.63
N GLY A 92 40.50 -0.84 3.10
CA GLY A 92 41.84 -1.18 3.56
C GLY A 92 42.21 -2.65 3.32
N GLY A 93 41.83 -3.22 2.18
CA GLY A 93 42.08 -4.61 1.80
C GLY A 93 41.01 -5.59 2.26
N THR A 94 39.99 -5.12 2.98
CA THR A 94 38.85 -5.94 3.43
C THR A 94 37.61 -5.63 2.61
N THR A 95 36.95 -6.67 2.09
CA THR A 95 35.67 -6.52 1.38
C THR A 95 34.53 -6.24 2.37
N GLU A 96 33.78 -5.17 2.12
CA GLU A 96 32.60 -4.76 2.87
C GLU A 96 31.43 -4.55 1.91
N ILE A 97 30.28 -5.16 2.18
CA ILE A 97 29.06 -4.95 1.41
C ILE A 97 28.11 -4.08 2.22
N ARG A 98 27.62 -3.00 1.62
CA ARG A 98 26.56 -2.16 2.19
C ARG A 98 25.31 -2.27 1.34
N THR A 99 24.18 -2.42 1.99
CA THR A 99 22.87 -2.50 1.33
C THR A 99 22.07 -1.27 1.71
N PHE A 100 21.44 -0.64 0.74
CA PHE A 100 20.59 0.53 0.89
C PHE A 100 19.20 0.23 0.33
N ASP A 101 18.18 0.87 0.90
CA ASP A 101 16.87 0.93 0.28
C ASP A 101 16.92 1.75 -1.02
N ALA A 102 16.41 1.21 -2.13
CA ALA A 102 16.48 1.89 -3.42
C ALA A 102 15.54 3.11 -3.51
N ARG A 103 14.55 3.23 -2.61
CA ARG A 103 13.57 4.33 -2.65
C ARG A 103 13.96 5.47 -1.71
N SER A 104 14.44 5.17 -0.49
CA SER A 104 14.86 6.20 0.47
C SER A 104 16.36 6.41 0.57
N LEU A 105 17.17 5.56 -0.06
CA LEU A 105 18.64 5.52 0.13
C LEU A 105 19.07 5.29 1.59
N GLN A 106 18.14 4.84 2.46
CA GLN A 106 18.48 4.54 3.84
C GLN A 106 19.35 3.28 3.92
N PRO A 107 20.37 3.25 4.81
CA PRO A 107 21.16 2.05 5.05
C PRO A 107 20.25 0.91 5.57
N ALA A 108 20.23 -0.20 4.85
CA ALA A 108 19.46 -1.40 5.18
C ALA A 108 20.31 -2.48 5.86
N GLY A 109 21.62 -2.51 5.57
CA GLY A 109 22.50 -3.52 6.15
C GLY A 109 23.97 -3.32 5.79
N ARG A 110 24.82 -4.04 6.54
CA ARG A 110 26.27 -4.06 6.34
C ARG A 110 26.79 -5.48 6.61
N LEU A 111 27.54 -6.00 5.67
CA LEU A 111 28.25 -7.27 5.78
C LEU A 111 29.76 -7.02 5.64
N ARG A 112 30.54 -7.66 6.50
CA ARG A 112 32.01 -7.62 6.47
C ARG A 112 32.53 -9.04 6.42
N PHE A 113 33.51 -9.28 5.57
CA PHE A 113 34.22 -10.54 5.52
C PHE A 113 35.49 -10.43 6.37
N ALA A 114 35.76 -11.42 7.21
CA ALA A 114 37.03 -11.57 7.91
C ALA A 114 37.81 -12.70 7.26
N SER A 115 39.13 -12.55 7.13
CA SER A 115 40.03 -13.63 6.72
C SER A 115 40.31 -14.55 7.91
N GLU A 116 40.35 -15.85 7.67
CA GLU A 116 40.84 -16.84 8.64
C GLU A 116 42.33 -16.58 8.94
N PRO A 117 42.79 -16.72 10.20
CA PRO A 117 44.16 -16.39 10.62
C PRO A 117 45.25 -17.27 9.98
#